data_AF-A0A395NS20-F1
#
_entry.id   AF-A0A395NS20-F1
#
_cell.length_a   1.000
_cell.length_b   1.000
_cell.length_c   1.000
_cell.angle_alpha   90.00
_cell.angle_beta   90.00
_cell.angle_gamma   90.00
#
_symmetry.space_group_name_H-M   'P 1'
#
loop_
_entity.id
_entity.type
_entity.pdbx_description
1 polymer ?
#
loop_
_entity_poly.entity_id
_entity_poly.type
_entity_poly.pdbx_seq_one_letter_code
_entity_poly.pdbx_strand_id
1 'polypeptide(L)'
;MNDNEEPLRRLNGRLQACDQCRARKVACDHSRPTCSRCLKRNQADECTYTVGSVLQPRRRVRRQNIKALNPRDQEPSPTQSHVNGDANASASVNTNANANGSPRSGYMGFTSHTILYEQTKRSLSLLQGQGADSQLPQFCADDRMSPRHSFSELPHIVRHMSIYVLEALPGQCNEQIVFQNESHQRKGWAQVALTRITKSVEDLLQKSPDGTGPDLERIAEMICNNSAQPLRDIDDQQQWMDQFCGMNLRWESIGLIWANLERISDTMNSFRPCHVGWIPGKGSRDVSRTYITYCIDLSRHFSEGNAVLLDLHRRRTTLLSVLDGDASASCWYSHGAAVSMMTFMGLHVLEKEVPYTPTLCSENNRRLAAQIFNSDKFCVAFSGRPPLLNRRYCTTPLPLDLREEDLVADEATLKKAAEDLDERGWNRQGVINPVTLIRARRMLAAILEEVMDVALGCRVCITLDELRFGMLTLTLTLWTHKDRFAAMRRNFEWLLMAHAAPAGGILCLELLNPTFTGKHPRDPRITRSSIIQNLSLLVGFLDWVRPSAPNGDLCMDCKVIIQRVLDHTLNGSVDDDSPRAALAYAFPEPLDFNFELLDTFDWLHTDV
;
A
#
# COMPACT_ATOMS: atom_id res chain seq x y z
N MET A 1 35.65 26.04 37.94
CA MET A 1 34.30 26.61 37.81
C MET A 1 34.00 26.69 36.32
N ASN A 2 33.26 25.71 35.79
CA ASN A 2 32.76 25.69 34.41
C ASN A 2 31.23 25.72 34.49
N ASP A 3 30.65 26.91 34.54
CA ASP A 3 29.21 27.17 34.66
C ASP A 3 28.53 27.33 33.28
N ASN A 4 28.76 26.42 32.32
CA ASN A 4 28.21 26.54 30.96
C ASN A 4 27.60 25.24 30.39
N GLU A 5 26.96 24.41 31.23
CA GLU A 5 26.01 23.40 30.73
C GLU A 5 24.57 23.90 30.91
N GLU A 6 23.85 24.06 29.80
CA GLU A 6 22.42 24.39 29.85
C GLU A 6 21.63 23.36 30.70
N PRO A 7 20.67 23.82 31.52
CA PRO A 7 19.93 22.93 32.39
C PRO A 7 19.00 22.02 31.58
N LEU A 8 19.17 20.69 31.71
CA LEU A 8 18.28 19.71 31.08
C LEU A 8 16.82 19.90 31.52
N ARG A 9 15.93 20.09 30.54
CA ARG A 9 14.49 20.22 30.74
C ARG A 9 13.75 19.00 30.19
N ARG A 10 12.60 18.69 30.78
CA ARG A 10 11.63 17.71 30.28
C ARG A 10 10.83 18.31 29.12
N LEU A 11 10.12 17.47 28.35
CA LEU A 11 9.17 17.88 27.30
C LEU A 11 8.11 18.90 27.77
N ASN A 12 7.86 18.99 29.08
CA ASN A 12 6.94 19.96 29.69
C ASN A 12 7.64 21.23 30.23
N GLY A 13 8.90 21.48 29.85
CA GLY A 13 9.65 22.70 30.21
C GLY A 13 10.25 22.74 31.63
N ARG A 14 9.89 21.80 32.51
CA ARG A 14 10.43 21.73 33.89
C ARG A 14 11.84 21.14 33.93
N LEU A 15 12.65 21.58 34.91
CA LEU A 15 13.99 21.05 35.15
C LEU A 15 13.96 19.54 35.45
N GLN A 16 14.88 18.80 34.85
CA GLN A 16 15.03 17.36 35.04
C GLN A 16 15.77 17.09 36.36
N ALA A 17 15.07 16.53 37.35
CA ALA A 17 15.71 15.96 38.54
C ALA A 17 16.63 14.77 38.17
N CYS A 18 17.72 14.55 38.91
CA CYS A 18 18.62 13.41 38.69
C CYS A 18 17.89 12.07 38.89
N ASP A 19 18.39 11.00 38.27
CA ASP A 19 17.74 9.69 38.24
C ASP A 19 17.55 9.09 39.63
N GLN A 20 18.47 9.35 40.57
CA GLN A 20 18.37 8.89 41.96
C GLN A 20 17.29 9.61 42.76
N CYS A 21 17.23 10.94 42.66
CA CYS A 21 16.19 11.73 43.31
C CYS A 21 14.81 11.44 42.71
N ARG A 22 14.75 11.21 41.39
CA ARG A 22 13.53 10.80 40.68
C ARG A 22 13.05 9.41 41.12
N ALA A 23 13.93 8.42 41.15
CA ALA A 23 13.60 7.05 41.57
C ALA A 23 13.09 7.01 43.02
N ARG A 24 13.65 7.86 43.89
CA ARG A 24 13.26 7.99 45.30
C ARG A 24 12.08 8.93 45.53
N LYS A 25 11.57 9.60 44.48
CA LYS A 25 10.49 10.61 44.56
C LYS A 25 10.78 11.73 45.57
N VAL A 26 12.01 12.25 45.58
CA VAL A 26 12.42 13.37 46.46
C VAL A 26 12.89 14.59 45.66
N ALA A 27 12.86 15.76 46.28
CA ALA A 27 13.28 17.01 45.65
C ALA A 27 14.78 17.02 45.32
N CYS A 28 15.11 17.45 44.11
CA CYS A 28 16.47 17.62 43.58
C CYS A 28 16.76 19.13 43.47
N ASP A 29 17.96 19.55 43.88
CA ASP A 29 18.44 20.93 43.77
C ASP A 29 19.06 21.23 42.40
N HIS A 30 19.13 20.23 41.52
CA HIS A 30 19.57 20.33 40.11
C HIS A 30 21.02 20.82 39.90
N SER A 31 21.81 20.92 40.97
CA SER A 31 23.24 21.22 40.85
C SER A 31 23.97 20.14 40.04
N ARG A 32 24.94 20.61 39.25
CA ARG A 32 25.79 19.81 38.35
C ARG A 32 27.25 19.94 38.78
N PRO A 33 28.06 18.88 38.61
CA PRO A 33 27.73 17.56 38.05
C PRO A 33 26.92 16.66 39.00
N THR A 34 26.91 16.96 40.30
CA THR A 34 26.23 16.15 41.32
C THR A 34 25.30 17.01 42.16
N CYS A 35 24.06 16.54 42.38
CA CYS A 35 23.11 17.26 43.23
C CYS A 35 23.53 17.20 44.72
N SER A 36 23.28 18.25 45.51
CA SER A 36 23.69 18.33 46.92
C SER A 36 23.19 17.15 47.76
N ARG A 37 22.03 16.59 47.41
CA ARG A 37 21.44 15.45 48.10
C ARG A 37 22.17 14.13 47.81
N CYS A 38 22.64 13.92 46.58
CA CYS A 38 23.46 12.77 46.21
C CYS A 38 24.87 12.90 46.80
N LEU A 39 25.41 14.12 46.85
CA LEU A 39 26.71 14.39 47.47
C LEU A 39 26.70 14.07 48.97
N LYS A 40 25.70 14.56 49.71
CA LYS A 40 25.54 14.26 51.15
C LYS A 40 25.33 12.78 51.48
N ARG A 41 24.95 11.96 50.50
CA ARG A 41 24.73 10.52 50.67
C ARG A 41 25.92 9.67 50.21
N ASN A 42 27.05 10.28 49.85
CA ASN A 42 28.18 9.58 49.23
C ASN A 42 27.75 8.74 48.01
N GLN A 43 26.83 9.27 47.20
CA GLN A 43 26.36 8.65 45.96
C GLN A 43 26.58 9.60 44.77
N ALA A 44 27.70 10.31 44.77
CA ALA A 44 28.03 11.26 43.71
C ALA A 44 28.15 10.55 42.35
N ASP A 45 28.76 9.37 42.34
CA ASP A 45 29.00 8.55 41.14
C ASP A 45 27.71 8.00 40.51
N GLU A 46 26.63 7.88 41.30
CA GLU A 46 25.33 7.39 40.82
C GLU A 46 24.38 8.54 40.39
N CYS A 47 24.82 9.81 40.51
CA CYS A 47 23.99 10.98 40.25
C CYS A 47 23.96 11.34 38.76
N THR A 48 23.20 10.58 37.97
CA THR A 48 23.05 10.81 36.52
C THR A 48 21.80 11.61 36.17
N TYR A 49 21.85 12.35 35.07
CA TYR A 49 20.68 13.03 34.48
C TYR A 49 20.42 12.46 33.09
N THR A 50 19.59 11.42 32.99
CA THR A 50 19.25 10.82 31.69
C THR A 50 18.07 11.57 31.05
N VAL A 51 18.24 12.12 29.84
CA VAL A 51 17.13 12.60 28.99
C VAL A 51 16.48 11.37 28.37
N GLY A 52 15.15 11.27 28.47
CA GLY A 52 14.43 10.11 27.96
C GLY A 52 14.52 9.98 26.44
N SER A 53 15.52 9.24 25.94
CA SER A 53 15.33 8.44 24.75
C SER A 53 14.54 7.19 25.14
N VAL A 54 13.51 6.91 24.36
CA VAL A 54 12.76 5.66 24.21
C VAL A 54 13.00 4.59 25.29
N LEU A 55 11.96 4.30 26.08
CA LEU A 55 11.91 3.21 27.06
C LEU A 55 12.37 1.88 26.44
N GLN A 56 13.61 1.47 26.69
CA GLN A 56 13.98 0.05 26.72
C GLN A 56 13.77 -0.49 28.14
N PRO A 57 13.06 -1.61 28.33
CA PRO A 57 13.00 -2.27 29.64
C PRO A 57 14.37 -2.85 29.99
N ARG A 58 15.07 -2.27 30.98
CA ARG A 58 16.28 -2.87 31.57
C ARG A 58 15.89 -4.18 32.28
N ARG A 59 16.35 -5.32 31.74
CA ARG A 59 16.43 -6.61 32.45
C ARG A 59 17.20 -6.41 33.76
N ARG A 60 16.56 -6.68 34.91
CA ARG A 60 17.23 -6.75 36.22
C ARG A 60 18.16 -7.97 36.23
N VAL A 61 19.47 -7.74 36.18
CA VAL A 61 20.46 -8.75 36.55
C VAL A 61 20.46 -8.85 38.08
N ARG A 62 19.93 -9.95 38.60
CA ARG A 62 20.01 -10.29 40.03
C ARG A 62 21.39 -10.88 40.28
N ARG A 63 22.24 -10.16 41.03
CA ARG A 63 23.52 -10.67 41.58
C ARG A 63 23.23 -11.95 42.36
N GLN A 64 23.72 -13.09 41.89
CA GLN A 64 23.86 -14.30 42.70
C GLN A 64 25.32 -14.43 43.13
N ASN A 65 25.50 -14.66 44.43
CA ASN A 65 26.79 -14.84 45.08
C ASN A 65 27.53 -16.04 44.50
N ILE A 66 28.72 -15.80 43.95
CA ILE A 66 29.67 -16.84 43.58
C ILE A 66 30.46 -17.22 44.84
N LYS A 67 30.31 -18.47 45.29
CA LYS A 67 31.36 -19.16 46.07
C LYS A 67 32.19 -20.00 45.10
N ALA A 68 33.49 -20.00 45.33
CA ALA A 68 34.55 -20.34 44.38
C ALA A 68 35.02 -21.81 44.47
N LEU A 69 35.59 -22.29 43.33
CA LEU A 69 36.63 -23.34 43.15
C LEU A 69 36.19 -24.79 43.43
N ASN A 70 36.50 -25.84 42.65
CA ASN A 70 37.58 -26.10 41.69
C ASN A 70 37.22 -27.30 40.74
N PRO A 71 38.04 -27.59 39.70
CA PRO A 71 37.72 -28.48 38.56
C PRO A 71 38.31 -29.90 38.66
N ARG A 72 37.76 -30.87 37.92
CA ARG A 72 38.49 -31.91 37.16
C ARG A 72 37.58 -32.93 36.42
N ASP A 73 37.97 -33.16 35.17
CA ASP A 73 38.05 -34.42 34.41
C ASP A 73 36.82 -35.22 33.88
N GLN A 74 36.91 -35.48 32.56
CA GLN A 74 36.55 -36.69 31.78
C GLN A 74 35.12 -36.90 31.22
N GLU A 75 35.03 -36.89 29.87
CA GLU A 75 34.10 -37.70 29.04
C GLU A 75 34.32 -39.22 29.28
N PRO A 76 33.39 -40.18 28.99
CA PRO A 76 32.46 -40.21 27.83
C PRO A 76 31.03 -40.80 28.07
N SER A 77 30.17 -40.71 27.03
CA SER A 77 28.91 -41.47 26.79
C SER A 77 29.10 -43.01 26.88
N PRO A 78 28.08 -43.93 26.95
CA PRO A 78 26.73 -43.87 26.33
C PRO A 78 25.56 -44.63 27.05
N THR A 79 24.39 -44.67 26.37
CA THR A 79 23.35 -45.76 26.32
C THR A 79 22.08 -45.69 27.20
N GLN A 80 20.95 -45.48 26.50
CA GLN A 80 19.59 -46.07 26.59
C GLN A 80 18.94 -46.38 27.96
N SER A 81 17.74 -45.82 28.20
CA SER A 81 16.49 -46.59 28.31
C SER A 81 15.27 -45.70 28.58
N HIS A 82 14.15 -46.11 27.99
CA HIS A 82 12.79 -45.59 28.10
C HIS A 82 12.31 -45.32 29.53
N VAL A 83 11.53 -44.24 29.74
CA VAL A 83 10.21 -44.25 30.41
C VAL A 83 9.42 -43.00 29.98
N ASN A 84 8.17 -43.21 29.53
CA ASN A 84 7.15 -42.18 29.30
C ASN A 84 6.70 -41.53 30.62
N GLY A 85 6.57 -40.20 30.63
CA GLY A 85 5.96 -39.46 31.71
C GLY A 85 5.52 -38.08 31.23
N ASP A 86 4.21 -37.93 31.09
CA ASP A 86 3.52 -36.69 30.73
C ASP A 86 3.73 -35.54 31.73
N ALA A 87 3.52 -34.34 31.19
CA ALA A 87 3.01 -33.12 31.82
C ALA A 87 3.98 -31.95 32.13
N ASN A 88 3.65 -30.85 31.45
CA ASN A 88 3.72 -29.44 31.84
C ASN A 88 5.05 -28.69 31.67
N ALA A 89 5.09 -27.46 31.18
CA ALA A 89 4.12 -26.62 30.48
C ALA A 89 4.94 -25.41 30.01
N SER A 90 5.37 -25.38 28.76
CA SER A 90 5.94 -24.19 28.15
C SER A 90 4.76 -23.32 27.72
N ALA A 91 4.44 -22.27 28.49
CA ALA A 91 3.49 -21.25 28.09
C ALA A 91 4.06 -20.47 26.89
N SER A 92 3.90 -21.02 25.68
CA SER A 92 3.92 -20.26 24.45
C SER A 92 2.64 -19.46 24.42
N VAL A 93 2.76 -18.15 24.65
CA VAL A 93 1.69 -17.19 24.40
C VAL A 93 1.44 -17.20 22.88
N ASN A 94 0.55 -18.08 22.42
CA ASN A 94 0.01 -18.05 21.08
C ASN A 94 -0.87 -16.79 20.96
N THR A 95 -0.34 -15.76 20.31
CA THR A 95 -1.09 -14.58 19.86
C THR A 95 -1.91 -14.84 18.59
N ASN A 96 -2.23 -16.10 18.28
CA ASN A 96 -3.07 -16.51 17.14
C ASN A 96 -4.54 -16.20 17.40
N ALA A 97 -4.90 -14.92 17.45
CA ALA A 97 -6.28 -14.47 17.50
C ALA A 97 -6.52 -13.42 16.41
N ASN A 98 -6.88 -13.94 15.25
CA ASN A 98 -7.82 -13.37 14.28
C ASN A 98 -7.42 -12.10 13.51
N ALA A 99 -6.87 -12.31 12.32
CA ALA A 99 -7.11 -11.43 11.16
C ALA A 99 -8.54 -11.53 10.60
N ASN A 100 -9.36 -12.48 11.07
CA ASN A 100 -10.76 -12.62 10.67
C ASN A 100 -11.69 -12.00 11.73
N GLY A 101 -11.96 -10.70 11.59
CA GLY A 101 -13.13 -10.08 12.22
C GLY A 101 -14.41 -10.73 11.68
N SER A 102 -15.52 -10.66 12.43
CA SER A 102 -16.82 -11.04 11.85
C SER A 102 -17.09 -10.15 10.62
N PRO A 103 -17.77 -10.62 9.57
CA PRO A 103 -18.01 -9.84 8.35
C PRO A 103 -18.63 -8.44 8.60
N ARG A 104 -19.31 -8.26 9.75
CA ARG A 104 -19.95 -7.00 10.15
C ARG A 104 -19.08 -6.06 11.00
N SER A 105 -18.01 -6.57 11.59
CA SER A 105 -17.09 -5.79 12.42
C SER A 105 -15.72 -5.96 11.80
N GLY A 106 -15.37 -5.07 10.86
CA GLY A 106 -14.10 -5.12 10.15
C GLY A 106 -12.90 -5.11 11.09
N TYR A 107 -11.71 -5.14 10.50
CA TYR A 107 -10.44 -5.19 11.21
C TYR A 107 -10.35 -4.12 12.30
N MET A 108 -10.12 -4.60 13.52
CA MET A 108 -9.83 -3.79 14.69
C MET A 108 -8.33 -3.87 14.97
N GLY A 109 -7.64 -2.74 14.95
CA GLY A 109 -6.20 -2.70 15.25
C GLY A 109 -5.88 -3.05 16.71
N PHE A 110 -4.62 -3.36 17.00
CA PHE A 110 -4.16 -3.75 18.35
C PHE A 110 -4.42 -2.71 19.45
N THR A 111 -4.63 -1.44 19.08
CA THR A 111 -5.01 -0.36 20.01
C THR A 111 -6.52 -0.31 20.30
N SER A 112 -7.32 -1.14 19.65
CA SER A 112 -8.77 -1.20 19.87
C SER A 112 -9.07 -1.70 21.27
N HIS A 113 -9.81 -0.90 22.03
CA HIS A 113 -10.28 -1.28 23.37
C HIS A 113 -11.08 -2.59 23.34
N THR A 114 -11.80 -2.87 22.26
CA THR A 114 -12.59 -4.10 22.09
C THR A 114 -11.71 -5.36 22.19
N ILE A 115 -10.52 -5.36 21.56
CA ILE A 115 -9.59 -6.50 21.63
C ILE A 115 -9.09 -6.70 23.06
N LEU A 116 -8.73 -5.61 23.75
CA LEU A 116 -8.28 -5.67 25.15
C LEU A 116 -9.37 -6.21 26.07
N TYR A 117 -10.63 -5.78 25.89
CA TYR A 117 -11.74 -6.28 26.68
C TYR A 117 -12.08 -7.74 26.35
N GLU A 118 -11.97 -8.19 25.10
CA GLU A 118 -12.11 -9.61 24.77
C GLU A 118 -11.01 -10.47 25.38
N GLN A 119 -9.75 -10.04 25.29
CA GLN A 119 -8.63 -10.74 25.93
C GLN A 119 -8.78 -10.77 27.46
N THR A 120 -9.27 -9.67 28.04
CA THR A 120 -9.58 -9.60 29.48
C THR A 120 -10.71 -10.57 29.83
N LYS A 121 -11.78 -10.64 29.02
CA LYS A 121 -12.88 -11.59 29.19
C LYS A 121 -12.36 -13.04 29.14
N ARG A 122 -11.52 -13.38 28.16
CA ARG A 122 -10.88 -14.70 28.05
C ARG A 122 -10.03 -15.02 29.28
N SER A 123 -9.23 -14.06 29.75
CA SER A 123 -8.39 -14.22 30.94
C SER A 123 -9.23 -14.41 32.22
N LEU A 124 -10.34 -13.70 32.35
CA LEU A 124 -11.28 -13.85 33.46
C LEU A 124 -11.98 -15.21 33.45
N SER A 125 -12.39 -15.72 32.29
CA SER A 125 -12.98 -17.05 32.15
C SER A 125 -12.00 -18.15 32.58
N LEU A 126 -10.71 -18.03 32.22
CA LEU A 126 -9.65 -18.96 32.65
C LEU A 126 -9.41 -18.92 34.16
N LEU A 127 -9.53 -17.74 34.79
CA LEU A 127 -9.34 -17.57 36.24
C LEU A 127 -10.52 -18.09 37.06
N GLN A 128 -11.74 -18.11 36.50
CA GLN A 128 -12.96 -18.51 37.21
C GLN A 128 -13.14 -20.03 37.33
N GLY A 129 -12.20 -20.84 36.84
CA GLY A 129 -12.23 -22.30 37.00
C GLY A 129 -13.41 -22.98 36.30
N GLN A 130 -14.17 -22.24 35.49
CA GLN A 130 -15.09 -22.82 34.53
C GLN A 130 -14.21 -23.48 33.47
N GLY A 131 -14.05 -24.81 33.58
CA GLY A 131 -13.63 -25.63 32.45
C GLY A 131 -14.40 -25.19 31.21
N ALA A 132 -13.77 -25.28 30.05
CA ALA A 132 -14.23 -24.73 28.77
C ALA A 132 -15.57 -25.33 28.27
N ASP A 133 -16.64 -25.11 29.02
CA ASP A 133 -18.05 -25.36 28.74
C ASP A 133 -18.78 -24.00 28.57
N SER A 134 -18.05 -23.01 28.07
CA SER A 134 -18.68 -22.16 27.09
C SER A 134 -18.60 -22.94 25.79
N GLN A 135 -19.71 -23.52 25.34
CA GLN A 135 -19.97 -23.50 23.91
C GLN A 135 -19.74 -22.05 23.49
N LEU A 136 -18.54 -21.77 23.00
CA LEU A 136 -18.33 -20.66 22.11
C LEU A 136 -19.48 -20.83 21.09
N PRO A 137 -20.21 -19.77 20.70
CA PRO A 137 -20.44 -19.70 19.28
C PRO A 137 -19.03 -19.77 18.73
N GLN A 138 -18.63 -20.95 18.25
CA GLN A 138 -17.68 -21.05 17.18
C GLN A 138 -18.16 -19.91 16.28
N PHE A 139 -17.40 -18.82 16.21
CA PHE A 139 -17.66 -17.79 15.23
C PHE A 139 -17.28 -18.46 13.89
N CYS A 140 -18.03 -19.51 13.52
CA CYS A 140 -18.46 -19.73 12.17
C CYS A 140 -18.77 -18.33 11.67
N ALA A 141 -18.15 -17.94 10.56
CA ALA A 141 -18.69 -16.89 9.72
C ALA A 141 -20.21 -17.06 9.76
N ASP A 142 -20.90 -16.09 10.35
CA ASP A 142 -22.30 -16.21 10.76
C ASP A 142 -23.06 -16.77 9.54
N ASP A 143 -23.39 -18.06 9.57
CA ASP A 143 -24.03 -18.77 8.45
C ASP A 143 -25.53 -18.40 8.40
N ARG A 144 -25.90 -17.35 9.17
CA ARG A 144 -27.13 -16.60 8.98
C ARG A 144 -27.08 -15.98 7.60
N MET A 145 -27.68 -16.69 6.64
CA MET A 145 -28.03 -16.14 5.34
C MET A 145 -28.59 -14.73 5.55
N SER A 146 -27.99 -13.74 4.89
CA SER A 146 -28.53 -12.39 4.87
C SER A 146 -30.01 -12.49 4.46
N PRO A 147 -30.92 -11.77 5.15
CA PRO A 147 -32.35 -11.80 4.80
C PRO A 147 -32.50 -11.53 3.31
N ARG A 148 -33.30 -12.35 2.61
CA ARG A 148 -33.52 -12.11 1.18
C ARG A 148 -34.22 -10.77 1.00
N HIS A 149 -33.69 -9.96 0.10
CA HIS A 149 -34.27 -8.70 -0.29
C HIS A 149 -35.25 -8.94 -1.44
N SER A 150 -36.50 -8.48 -1.27
CA SER A 150 -37.44 -8.33 -2.38
C SER A 150 -37.08 -7.08 -3.16
N PHE A 151 -37.00 -7.17 -4.49
CA PHE A 151 -36.60 -6.02 -5.30
C PHE A 151 -37.55 -4.84 -5.14
N SER A 152 -38.86 -5.10 -5.02
CA SER A 152 -39.90 -4.07 -4.86
C SER A 152 -39.78 -3.27 -3.56
N GLU A 153 -39.15 -3.82 -2.54
CA GLU A 153 -38.96 -3.19 -1.22
C GLU A 153 -37.67 -2.36 -1.14
N LEU A 154 -36.79 -2.46 -2.15
CA LEU A 154 -35.55 -1.70 -2.19
C LEU A 154 -35.80 -0.19 -2.42
N PRO A 155 -34.92 0.68 -1.90
CA PRO A 155 -35.00 2.11 -2.17
C PRO A 155 -35.09 2.42 -3.67
N HIS A 156 -35.90 3.42 -4.03
CA HIS A 156 -36.14 3.76 -5.44
C HIS A 156 -34.84 3.98 -6.24
N ILE A 157 -33.84 4.61 -5.62
CA ILE A 157 -32.53 4.84 -6.25
C ILE A 157 -31.79 3.52 -6.54
N VAL A 158 -31.84 2.55 -5.64
CA VAL A 158 -31.20 1.23 -5.81
C VAL A 158 -31.89 0.47 -6.94
N ARG A 159 -33.23 0.48 -6.99
CA ARG A 159 -33.99 -0.16 -8.07
C ARG A 159 -33.66 0.47 -9.43
N HIS A 160 -33.70 1.79 -9.53
CA HIS A 160 -33.41 2.50 -10.77
C HIS A 160 -31.97 2.28 -11.25
N MET A 161 -30.97 2.37 -10.36
CA MET A 161 -29.58 2.09 -10.71
C MET A 161 -29.38 0.65 -11.18
N SER A 162 -30.04 -0.32 -10.53
CA SER A 162 -29.95 -1.74 -10.89
C SER A 162 -30.42 -1.97 -12.33
N ILE A 163 -31.61 -1.47 -12.68
CA ILE A 163 -32.16 -1.62 -14.02
C ILE A 163 -31.29 -0.87 -15.04
N TYR A 164 -30.91 0.37 -14.76
CA TYR A 164 -30.09 1.17 -15.67
C TYR A 164 -28.75 0.51 -16.03
N VAL A 165 -28.09 -0.12 -15.06
CA VAL A 165 -26.85 -0.88 -15.28
C VAL A 165 -27.09 -2.11 -16.15
N LEU A 166 -28.18 -2.85 -15.90
CA LEU A 166 -28.53 -4.04 -16.69
C LEU A 166 -28.92 -3.70 -18.12
N GLU A 167 -29.67 -2.62 -18.34
CA GLU A 167 -30.08 -2.15 -19.66
C GLU A 167 -28.90 -1.76 -20.56
N ALA A 168 -27.73 -1.48 -19.98
CA ALA A 168 -26.52 -1.13 -20.70
C ALA A 168 -25.71 -2.33 -21.21
N LEU A 169 -26.06 -3.54 -20.77
CA LEU A 169 -25.41 -4.79 -21.15
C LEU A 169 -25.91 -5.29 -22.52
N PRO A 170 -25.16 -6.20 -23.20
CA PRO A 170 -25.50 -6.65 -24.54
C PRO A 170 -26.91 -7.24 -24.64
N GLY A 171 -27.61 -6.94 -25.74
CA GLY A 171 -28.95 -7.47 -26.02
C GLY A 171 -30.10 -6.77 -25.30
N GLN A 172 -29.81 -5.73 -24.51
CA GLN A 172 -30.80 -4.94 -23.79
C GLN A 172 -31.09 -3.59 -24.48
N CYS A 173 -32.12 -2.88 -24.01
CA CYS A 173 -32.68 -1.70 -24.67
C CYS A 173 -31.71 -0.51 -24.80
N ASN A 174 -30.73 -0.39 -23.90
CA ASN A 174 -29.74 0.68 -23.86
C ASN A 174 -28.31 0.14 -24.00
N GLU A 175 -28.10 -0.98 -24.71
CA GLU A 175 -26.80 -1.63 -24.82
C GLU A 175 -25.69 -0.64 -25.22
N GLN A 176 -24.55 -0.70 -24.53
CA GLN A 176 -23.41 0.19 -24.79
C GLN A 176 -22.17 -0.57 -25.26
N ILE A 177 -22.12 -1.86 -24.93
CA ILE A 177 -20.96 -2.72 -25.09
C ILE A 177 -21.33 -4.00 -25.83
N VAL A 178 -20.32 -4.67 -26.35
CA VAL A 178 -20.42 -6.00 -26.97
C VAL A 178 -19.41 -6.95 -26.35
N PHE A 179 -19.78 -8.22 -26.28
CA PHE A 179 -18.87 -9.30 -25.93
C PHE A 179 -18.38 -10.00 -27.22
N GLN A 180 -17.07 -10.16 -27.35
CA GLN A 180 -16.45 -10.66 -28.58
C GLN A 180 -16.12 -12.16 -28.44
N ASN A 181 -16.50 -12.99 -29.41
CA ASN A 181 -16.15 -14.41 -29.38
C ASN A 181 -14.63 -14.64 -29.28
N GLU A 182 -14.21 -15.49 -28.34
CA GLU A 182 -12.80 -15.69 -27.99
C GLU A 182 -11.95 -16.16 -29.19
N SER A 183 -10.76 -15.56 -29.33
CA SER A 183 -9.62 -16.18 -30.00
C SER A 183 -8.69 -16.80 -28.94
N HIS A 184 -8.21 -18.01 -29.22
CA HIS A 184 -7.59 -19.00 -28.31
C HIS A 184 -6.29 -18.62 -27.58
N GLN A 185 -6.26 -17.58 -26.72
CA GLN A 185 -5.08 -17.29 -25.90
C GLN A 185 -5.46 -16.84 -24.48
N ARG A 186 -5.98 -17.75 -23.64
CA ARG A 186 -6.18 -17.43 -22.21
C ARG A 186 -4.85 -17.50 -21.48
N LYS A 187 -4.44 -16.37 -20.88
CA LYS A 187 -3.34 -16.29 -19.94
C LYS A 187 -3.77 -15.35 -18.83
N GLY A 188 -3.91 -15.87 -17.61
CA GLY A 188 -4.23 -15.13 -16.39
C GLY A 188 -5.65 -15.29 -15.83
N TRP A 189 -5.74 -15.23 -14.49
CA TRP A 189 -6.97 -15.49 -13.74
C TRP A 189 -8.05 -14.43 -13.95
N ALA A 190 -7.68 -13.16 -14.11
CA ALA A 190 -8.63 -12.07 -14.30
C ALA A 190 -9.40 -12.21 -15.62
N GLN A 191 -8.74 -12.70 -16.67
CA GLN A 191 -9.37 -13.00 -17.97
C GLN A 191 -10.27 -14.24 -17.85
N VAL A 192 -9.85 -15.28 -17.13
CA VAL A 192 -10.70 -16.45 -16.87
C VAL A 192 -11.98 -16.04 -16.14
N ALA A 193 -11.85 -15.24 -15.07
CA ALA A 193 -12.98 -14.71 -14.34
C ALA A 193 -13.88 -13.84 -15.24
N LEU A 194 -13.31 -12.93 -16.03
CA LEU A 194 -14.07 -12.07 -16.94
C LEU A 194 -14.87 -12.88 -17.97
N THR A 195 -14.26 -13.88 -18.62
CA THR A 195 -14.97 -14.75 -19.57
C THR A 195 -16.11 -15.51 -18.90
N ARG A 196 -15.89 -16.01 -17.68
CA ARG A 196 -16.94 -16.70 -16.91
C ARG A 196 -18.09 -15.75 -16.58
N ILE A 197 -17.78 -14.51 -16.19
CA ILE A 197 -18.76 -13.46 -15.87
C ILE A 197 -19.57 -13.09 -17.12
N THR A 198 -18.92 -12.75 -18.23
CA THR A 198 -19.61 -12.32 -19.46
C THR A 198 -20.51 -13.42 -20.02
N LYS A 199 -20.04 -14.67 -20.04
CA LYS A 199 -20.88 -15.81 -20.42
C LYS A 199 -22.11 -15.96 -19.51
N SER A 200 -21.92 -15.82 -18.19
CA SER A 200 -23.03 -15.90 -17.24
C SER A 200 -24.06 -14.78 -17.45
N VAL A 201 -23.58 -13.57 -17.78
CA VAL A 201 -24.43 -12.42 -18.11
C VAL A 201 -25.19 -12.65 -19.41
N GLU A 202 -24.54 -13.16 -20.46
CA GLU A 202 -25.20 -13.52 -21.73
C GLU A 202 -26.31 -14.55 -21.51
N ASP A 203 -26.03 -15.61 -20.75
CA ASP A 203 -26.99 -16.67 -20.46
C ASP A 203 -28.21 -16.13 -19.68
N LEU A 204 -28.01 -15.18 -18.75
CA LEU A 204 -29.09 -14.58 -17.98
C LEU A 204 -29.93 -13.57 -18.77
N LEU A 205 -29.29 -12.85 -19.70
CA LEU A 205 -29.92 -11.77 -20.45
C LEU A 205 -30.48 -12.21 -21.82
N GLN A 206 -30.36 -13.50 -22.14
CA GLN A 206 -30.94 -14.08 -23.34
C GLN A 206 -32.45 -13.86 -23.38
N LYS A 207 -32.95 -13.51 -24.57
CA LYS A 207 -34.39 -13.44 -24.82
C LYS A 207 -34.98 -14.85 -24.77
N SER A 208 -36.17 -14.95 -24.21
CA SER A 208 -36.94 -16.19 -24.22
C SER A 208 -37.23 -16.64 -25.66
N PRO A 209 -37.49 -17.94 -25.90
CA PRO A 209 -37.78 -18.46 -27.25
C PRO A 209 -38.98 -17.80 -27.95
N ASP A 210 -39.88 -17.19 -27.18
CA ASP A 210 -41.05 -16.42 -27.65
C ASP A 210 -40.72 -14.96 -28.02
N GLY A 211 -39.46 -14.55 -27.91
CA GLY A 211 -39.00 -13.19 -28.20
C GLY A 211 -39.19 -12.19 -27.07
N THR A 212 -39.77 -12.59 -25.93
CA THR A 212 -39.86 -11.74 -24.74
C THR A 212 -38.46 -11.50 -24.15
N GLY A 213 -38.22 -10.26 -23.72
CA GLY A 213 -36.97 -9.89 -23.04
C GLY A 213 -36.87 -10.54 -21.65
N PRO A 214 -35.66 -10.60 -21.07
CA PRO A 214 -35.48 -11.11 -19.72
C PRO A 214 -36.20 -10.22 -18.69
N ASP A 215 -36.63 -10.83 -17.58
CA ASP A 215 -37.15 -10.10 -16.43
C ASP A 215 -35.99 -9.45 -15.66
N LEU A 216 -35.71 -8.19 -15.98
CA LEU A 216 -34.61 -7.43 -15.38
C LEU A 216 -34.79 -7.18 -13.88
N GLU A 217 -36.02 -7.05 -13.39
CA GLU A 217 -36.28 -6.90 -11.95
C GLU A 217 -35.92 -8.18 -11.21
N ARG A 218 -36.30 -9.34 -11.77
CA ARG A 218 -35.96 -10.63 -11.19
C ARG A 218 -34.46 -10.91 -11.19
N ILE A 219 -33.77 -10.54 -12.27
CA ILE A 219 -32.31 -10.67 -12.39
C ILE A 219 -31.62 -9.71 -11.41
N ALA A 220 -32.08 -8.46 -11.31
CA ALA A 220 -31.56 -7.50 -10.34
C ALA A 220 -31.75 -8.01 -8.90
N GLU A 221 -32.91 -8.58 -8.57
CA GLU A 221 -33.16 -9.18 -7.25
C GLU A 221 -32.15 -10.28 -6.91
N MET A 222 -31.87 -11.18 -7.87
CA MET A 222 -30.88 -12.24 -7.69
C MET A 222 -29.50 -11.66 -7.42
N ILE A 223 -29.04 -10.70 -8.23
CA ILE A 223 -27.72 -10.08 -8.08
C ILE A 223 -27.60 -9.32 -6.76
N CYS A 224 -28.64 -8.56 -6.36
CA CYS A 224 -28.70 -7.89 -5.05
C CYS A 224 -28.53 -8.89 -3.90
N ASN A 225 -29.25 -10.02 -3.94
CA ASN A 225 -29.16 -11.06 -2.91
C ASN A 225 -27.79 -11.76 -2.88
N ASN A 226 -27.16 -11.94 -4.04
CA ASN A 226 -25.80 -12.49 -4.14
C ASN A 226 -24.76 -11.52 -3.58
N SER A 227 -24.85 -10.22 -3.91
CA SER A 227 -23.98 -9.18 -3.34
C SER A 227 -24.16 -9.02 -1.82
N ALA A 228 -25.34 -9.36 -1.28
CA ALA A 228 -25.59 -9.36 0.17
C ALA A 228 -24.98 -10.56 0.91
N GLN A 229 -24.56 -11.61 0.20
CA GLN A 229 -23.81 -12.70 0.82
C GLN A 229 -22.37 -12.26 1.07
N PRO A 230 -21.69 -12.76 2.12
CA PRO A 230 -20.27 -12.53 2.30
C PRO A 230 -19.45 -13.21 1.18
N LEU A 231 -18.35 -12.59 0.76
CA LEU A 231 -17.34 -13.23 -0.10
C LEU A 231 -16.21 -13.72 0.79
N ARG A 232 -15.98 -15.04 0.81
CA ARG A 232 -15.02 -15.71 1.68
C ARG A 232 -13.67 -15.86 0.97
N ASP A 233 -12.59 -15.77 1.74
CA ASP A 233 -11.26 -16.14 1.29
C ASP A 233 -11.19 -17.67 1.24
N ILE A 234 -11.12 -18.23 0.02
CA ILE A 234 -11.09 -19.67 -0.26
C ILE A 234 -9.80 -19.97 -1.00
N ASP A 235 -9.09 -21.01 -0.56
CA ASP A 235 -7.80 -21.40 -1.13
C ASP A 235 -7.94 -21.99 -2.54
N ASP A 236 -9.01 -22.77 -2.78
CA ASP A 236 -9.31 -23.31 -4.11
C ASP A 236 -9.73 -22.19 -5.07
N GLN A 237 -8.97 -22.06 -6.15
CA GLN A 237 -9.15 -21.03 -7.17
C GLN A 237 -10.52 -21.05 -7.86
N GLN A 238 -11.09 -22.24 -8.12
CA GLN A 238 -12.36 -22.36 -8.83
C GLN A 238 -13.49 -21.98 -7.89
N GLN A 239 -13.51 -22.55 -6.69
CA GLN A 239 -14.49 -22.22 -5.65
C GLN A 239 -14.44 -20.74 -5.27
N TRP A 240 -13.24 -20.14 -5.22
CA TRP A 240 -13.11 -18.70 -4.98
C TRP A 240 -13.80 -17.89 -6.09
N MET A 241 -13.56 -18.22 -7.36
CA MET A 241 -14.20 -17.55 -8.51
C MET A 241 -15.71 -17.86 -8.61
N ASP A 242 -16.15 -19.04 -8.20
CA ASP A 242 -17.55 -19.48 -8.22
C ASP A 242 -18.44 -18.59 -7.35
N GLN A 243 -17.87 -17.89 -6.35
CA GLN A 243 -18.61 -16.95 -5.50
C GLN A 243 -19.09 -15.69 -6.24
N PHE A 244 -18.56 -15.38 -7.42
CA PHE A 244 -18.94 -14.17 -8.17
C PHE A 244 -19.11 -14.43 -9.68
N CYS A 245 -19.23 -15.70 -10.08
CA CYS A 245 -19.49 -16.14 -11.45
C CYS A 245 -20.73 -17.05 -11.49
N GLY A 246 -21.23 -17.38 -12.70
CA GLY A 246 -22.36 -18.29 -12.86
C GLY A 246 -23.64 -17.72 -12.27
N MET A 247 -24.38 -18.51 -11.49
CA MET A 247 -25.59 -18.05 -10.81
C MET A 247 -25.30 -17.17 -9.58
N ASN A 248 -24.03 -17.07 -9.16
CA ASN A 248 -23.60 -16.22 -8.06
C ASN A 248 -23.09 -14.85 -8.55
N LEU A 249 -23.51 -14.38 -9.73
CA LEU A 249 -23.15 -13.04 -10.18
C LEU A 249 -23.54 -11.99 -9.14
N ARG A 250 -22.64 -11.03 -8.96
CA ARG A 250 -22.75 -9.91 -8.03
C ARG A 250 -22.66 -8.58 -8.79
N TRP A 251 -23.07 -7.48 -8.16
CA TRP A 251 -22.86 -6.14 -8.72
C TRP A 251 -21.37 -5.85 -8.94
N GLU A 252 -20.51 -6.41 -8.09
CA GLU A 252 -19.07 -6.42 -8.26
C GLU A 252 -18.64 -7.08 -9.58
N SER A 253 -19.26 -8.21 -9.96
CA SER A 253 -18.99 -8.92 -11.21
C SER A 253 -19.31 -8.06 -12.42
N ILE A 254 -20.45 -7.37 -12.41
CA ILE A 254 -20.82 -6.44 -13.50
C ILE A 254 -19.86 -5.25 -13.54
N GLY A 255 -19.46 -4.72 -12.39
CA GLY A 255 -18.44 -3.67 -12.31
C GLY A 255 -17.12 -4.08 -12.96
N LEU A 256 -16.71 -5.36 -12.83
CA LEU A 256 -15.49 -5.87 -13.46
C LEU A 256 -15.59 -5.84 -15.00
N ILE A 257 -16.77 -6.02 -15.59
CA ILE A 257 -16.95 -5.90 -17.04
C ILE A 257 -16.58 -4.49 -17.51
N TRP A 258 -17.16 -3.48 -16.87
CA TRP A 258 -16.88 -2.06 -17.17
C TRP A 258 -15.44 -1.66 -16.89
N ALA A 259 -14.86 -2.15 -15.79
CA ALA A 259 -13.48 -1.84 -15.45
C ALA A 259 -12.46 -2.49 -16.41
N ASN A 260 -12.80 -3.63 -17.03
CA ASN A 260 -11.98 -4.28 -18.05
C ASN A 260 -12.18 -3.67 -19.45
N LEU A 261 -13.37 -3.15 -19.77
CA LEU A 261 -13.64 -2.43 -21.03
C LEU A 261 -12.65 -1.27 -21.23
N GLU A 262 -12.45 -0.45 -20.20
CA GLU A 262 -11.50 0.67 -20.21
C GLU A 262 -10.03 0.24 -20.04
N ARG A 263 -9.79 -1.07 -19.90
CA ARG A 263 -8.45 -1.65 -19.73
C ARG A 263 -7.71 -1.05 -18.53
N ILE A 264 -8.44 -0.80 -17.44
CA ILE A 264 -7.92 -0.18 -16.21
C ILE A 264 -7.26 -1.22 -15.27
N SER A 265 -7.10 -2.47 -15.74
CA SER A 265 -6.37 -3.50 -15.01
C SER A 265 -4.87 -3.25 -15.01
N ASP A 266 -4.16 -3.95 -14.11
CA ASP A 266 -2.69 -4.10 -14.07
C ASP A 266 -2.09 -3.87 -15.44
N THR A 267 -1.25 -2.87 -15.56
CA THR A 267 -0.93 -2.22 -16.83
C THR A 267 -0.30 -3.13 -17.89
N MET A 268 -0.09 -4.40 -17.60
CA MET A 268 0.25 -5.40 -18.60
C MET A 268 -0.97 -6.04 -19.28
N ASN A 269 -2.05 -6.23 -18.52
CA ASN A 269 -3.30 -6.76 -19.03
C ASN A 269 -4.07 -5.74 -19.89
N SER A 270 -3.80 -4.44 -19.74
CA SER A 270 -4.40 -3.40 -20.58
C SER A 270 -3.99 -3.44 -22.06
N PHE A 271 -2.93 -4.18 -22.38
CA PHE A 271 -2.43 -4.37 -23.75
C PHE A 271 -2.93 -5.65 -24.41
N ARG A 272 -3.61 -6.51 -23.64
CA ARG A 272 -4.25 -7.71 -24.18
C ARG A 272 -5.59 -7.33 -24.83
N PRO A 273 -6.00 -8.00 -25.91
CA PRO A 273 -7.35 -7.87 -26.42
C PRO A 273 -8.36 -8.07 -25.29
N CYS A 274 -9.26 -7.11 -25.12
CA CYS A 274 -10.33 -7.24 -24.14
C CYS A 274 -11.49 -7.94 -24.84
N HIS A 275 -12.02 -8.97 -24.20
CA HIS A 275 -13.23 -9.65 -24.64
C HIS A 275 -14.45 -8.71 -24.67
N VAL A 276 -14.39 -7.60 -23.92
CA VAL A 276 -15.43 -6.57 -23.87
C VAL A 276 -14.99 -5.37 -24.73
N GLY A 277 -15.88 -4.94 -25.63
CA GLY A 277 -15.65 -3.79 -26.50
C GLY A 277 -16.82 -2.80 -26.51
N TRP A 278 -16.54 -1.56 -26.89
CA TRP A 278 -17.57 -0.57 -27.13
C TRP A 278 -18.35 -0.86 -28.40
N ILE A 279 -19.66 -0.60 -28.39
CA ILE A 279 -20.43 -0.46 -29.63
C ILE A 279 -19.87 0.75 -30.41
N PRO A 280 -19.63 0.63 -31.73
CA PRO A 280 -19.14 1.75 -32.53
C PRO A 280 -19.98 3.02 -32.33
N GLY A 281 -19.32 4.13 -32.02
CA GLY A 281 -19.97 5.42 -31.79
C GLY A 281 -20.53 5.66 -30.38
N LYS A 282 -20.58 4.65 -29.50
CA LYS A 282 -21.04 4.80 -28.10
C LYS A 282 -19.90 4.96 -27.07
N GLY A 283 -18.65 4.82 -27.51
CA GLY A 283 -17.48 4.83 -26.62
C GLY A 283 -17.26 6.15 -25.89
N SER A 284 -17.44 6.15 -24.57
CA SER A 284 -17.13 7.29 -23.71
C SER A 284 -16.62 6.83 -22.35
N ARG A 285 -15.49 7.38 -21.92
CA ARG A 285 -14.93 7.05 -20.60
C ARG A 285 -15.78 7.57 -19.43
N ASP A 286 -16.57 8.62 -19.65
CA ASP A 286 -17.52 9.11 -18.63
C ASP A 286 -18.71 8.17 -18.46
N VAL A 287 -19.08 7.44 -19.51
CA VAL A 287 -20.07 6.38 -19.44
C VAL A 287 -19.52 5.22 -18.59
N SER A 288 -18.27 4.81 -18.83
CA SER A 288 -17.59 3.82 -17.95
C SER A 288 -17.49 4.29 -16.50
N ARG A 289 -17.16 5.58 -16.28
CA ARG A 289 -17.13 6.19 -14.94
C ARG A 289 -18.47 6.04 -14.23
N THR A 290 -19.57 6.29 -14.95
CA THR A 290 -20.94 6.19 -14.43
C THR A 290 -21.27 4.76 -14.03
N TYR A 291 -21.09 3.79 -14.94
CA TYR A 291 -21.45 2.39 -14.65
C TYR A 291 -20.58 1.75 -13.57
N ILE A 292 -19.27 2.04 -13.53
CA ILE A 292 -18.40 1.58 -12.44
C ILE A 292 -18.86 2.18 -11.10
N THR A 293 -19.23 3.47 -11.09
CA THR A 293 -19.75 4.13 -9.88
C THR A 293 -21.04 3.48 -9.39
N TYR A 294 -22.01 3.25 -10.28
CA TYR A 294 -23.26 2.58 -9.92
C TYR A 294 -23.04 1.14 -9.44
N CYS A 295 -22.15 0.36 -10.07
CA CYS A 295 -21.83 -0.98 -9.60
C CYS A 295 -21.22 -0.95 -8.18
N ILE A 296 -20.34 0.02 -7.89
CA ILE A 296 -19.77 0.21 -6.55
C ILE A 296 -20.86 0.61 -5.54
N ASP A 297 -21.71 1.58 -5.88
CA ASP A 297 -22.75 2.07 -4.97
C ASP A 297 -23.81 1.00 -4.68
N LEU A 298 -24.18 0.22 -5.69
CA LEU A 298 -25.03 -0.97 -5.55
C LEU A 298 -24.36 -2.02 -4.66
N SER A 299 -23.08 -2.35 -4.90
CA SER A 299 -22.34 -3.33 -4.09
C SER A 299 -22.26 -2.89 -2.62
N ARG A 300 -21.95 -1.61 -2.36
CA ARG A 300 -21.87 -1.03 -1.01
C ARG A 300 -23.20 -0.97 -0.28
N HIS A 301 -24.32 -1.01 -0.99
CA HIS A 301 -25.63 -1.12 -0.36
C HIS A 301 -25.83 -2.48 0.33
N PHE A 302 -25.18 -3.53 -0.16
CA PHE A 302 -25.36 -4.91 0.30
C PHE A 302 -24.14 -5.49 1.04
N SER A 303 -22.95 -4.93 0.83
CA SER A 303 -21.67 -5.44 1.35
C SER A 303 -20.83 -4.30 1.93
N GLU A 304 -20.27 -4.52 3.13
CA GLU A 304 -19.36 -3.57 3.78
C GLU A 304 -17.96 -3.54 3.12
N GLY A 305 -17.58 -4.63 2.43
CA GLY A 305 -16.29 -4.74 1.75
C GLY A 305 -15.90 -6.17 1.43
N ASN A 306 -15.30 -6.37 0.27
CA ASN A 306 -14.69 -7.64 -0.15
C ASN A 306 -13.59 -7.38 -1.19
N ALA A 307 -12.78 -8.39 -1.50
CA ALA A 307 -11.62 -8.23 -2.37
C ALA A 307 -11.98 -7.77 -3.81
N VAL A 308 -13.14 -8.19 -4.33
CA VAL A 308 -13.60 -7.80 -5.67
C VAL A 308 -14.06 -6.34 -5.69
N LEU A 309 -14.85 -5.94 -4.70
CA LEU A 309 -15.27 -4.54 -4.52
C LEU A 309 -14.08 -3.61 -4.28
N LEU A 310 -13.08 -4.07 -3.52
CA LEU A 310 -11.85 -3.31 -3.31
C LEU A 310 -11.07 -3.11 -4.62
N ASP A 311 -10.97 -4.14 -5.46
CA ASP A 311 -10.36 -3.99 -6.80
C ASP A 311 -11.15 -2.99 -7.66
N LEU A 312 -12.49 -2.96 -7.58
CA LEU A 312 -13.29 -1.94 -8.27
C LEU A 312 -12.99 -0.53 -7.77
N HIS A 313 -12.89 -0.31 -6.46
CA HIS A 313 -12.50 0.99 -5.90
C HIS A 313 -11.11 1.43 -6.41
N ARG A 314 -10.16 0.51 -6.43
CA ARG A 314 -8.81 0.76 -6.97
C ARG A 314 -8.87 1.11 -8.47
N ARG A 315 -9.61 0.34 -9.28
CA ARG A 315 -9.76 0.61 -10.73
C ARG A 315 -10.48 1.93 -11.00
N ARG A 316 -11.52 2.26 -10.24
CA ARG A 316 -12.21 3.55 -10.34
C ARG A 316 -11.25 4.71 -10.09
N THR A 317 -10.38 4.58 -9.10
CA THR A 317 -9.36 5.61 -8.79
C THR A 317 -8.43 5.83 -9.99
N THR A 318 -7.95 4.76 -10.61
CA THR A 318 -7.13 4.87 -11.84
C THR A 318 -7.90 5.46 -13.03
N LEU A 319 -9.20 5.16 -13.17
CA LEU A 319 -10.01 5.78 -14.22
C LEU A 319 -10.15 7.30 -14.00
N LEU A 320 -10.47 7.71 -12.77
CA LEU A 320 -10.63 9.12 -12.43
C LEU A 320 -9.34 9.90 -12.60
N SER A 321 -8.20 9.30 -12.28
CA SER A 321 -6.91 9.97 -12.47
C SER A 321 -6.57 10.18 -13.95
N VAL A 322 -6.98 9.24 -14.83
CA VAL A 322 -6.84 9.36 -16.29
C VAL A 322 -7.80 10.41 -16.88
N LEU A 323 -8.95 10.65 -16.25
CA LEU A 323 -9.98 11.57 -16.75
C LEU A 323 -9.84 12.99 -16.21
N ASP A 324 -9.70 13.10 -14.89
CA ASP A 324 -9.74 14.36 -14.16
C ASP A 324 -8.33 14.85 -13.79
N GLY A 325 -7.30 14.02 -14.01
CA GLY A 325 -5.92 14.28 -13.60
C GLY A 325 -5.63 13.82 -12.16
N ASP A 326 -4.34 13.60 -11.88
CA ASP A 326 -3.86 13.01 -10.63
C ASP A 326 -4.06 13.92 -9.40
N ALA A 327 -4.08 15.24 -9.60
CA ALA A 327 -4.27 16.24 -8.55
C ALA A 327 -5.75 16.51 -8.19
N SER A 328 -6.69 15.93 -8.94
CA SER A 328 -8.13 16.19 -8.77
C SER A 328 -8.66 15.70 -7.42
N ALA A 329 -9.64 16.44 -6.88
CA ALA A 329 -10.31 16.04 -5.64
C ALA A 329 -11.06 14.70 -5.80
N SER A 330 -11.65 14.44 -6.98
CA SER A 330 -12.34 13.19 -7.31
C SER A 330 -11.42 11.97 -7.20
N CYS A 331 -10.20 12.07 -7.72
CA CYS A 331 -9.16 11.04 -7.58
C CYS A 331 -8.83 10.78 -6.10
N TRP A 332 -8.60 11.85 -5.32
CA TRP A 332 -8.25 11.73 -3.91
C TRP A 332 -9.37 11.11 -3.05
N TYR A 333 -10.64 11.52 -3.25
CA TYR A 333 -11.78 10.92 -2.55
C TYR A 333 -11.97 9.44 -2.90
N SER A 334 -11.82 9.10 -4.19
CA SER A 334 -11.90 7.70 -4.64
C SER A 334 -10.79 6.84 -4.04
N HIS A 335 -9.57 7.36 -4.00
CA HIS A 335 -8.43 6.68 -3.36
C HIS A 335 -8.65 6.49 -1.85
N GLY A 336 -9.15 7.53 -1.16
CA GLY A 336 -9.49 7.44 0.27
C GLY A 336 -10.53 6.36 0.58
N ALA A 337 -11.51 6.14 -0.31
CA ALA A 337 -12.46 5.04 -0.18
C ALA A 337 -11.78 3.67 -0.32
N ALA A 338 -10.85 3.51 -1.27
CA ALA A 338 -10.07 2.28 -1.42
C ALA A 338 -9.18 2.00 -0.18
N VAL A 339 -8.51 3.03 0.35
CA VAL A 339 -7.72 2.93 1.58
C VAL A 339 -8.59 2.52 2.77
N SER A 340 -9.75 3.17 2.94
CA SER A 340 -10.67 2.87 4.03
C SER A 340 -11.19 1.44 3.99
N MET A 341 -11.54 0.94 2.80
CA MET A 341 -12.00 -0.45 2.64
C MET A 341 -10.86 -1.45 2.86
N MET A 342 -9.67 -1.19 2.31
CA MET A 342 -8.49 -2.04 2.53
C MET A 342 -8.12 -2.15 4.02
N THR A 343 -8.20 -1.04 4.77
CA THR A 343 -7.90 -1.05 6.21
C THR A 343 -9.02 -1.70 7.02
N PHE A 344 -10.29 -1.45 6.66
CA PHE A 344 -11.45 -2.16 7.22
C PHE A 344 -11.37 -3.67 7.01
N MET A 345 -10.86 -4.14 5.87
CA MET A 345 -10.67 -5.58 5.62
C MET A 345 -9.40 -6.16 6.26
N GLY A 346 -8.55 -5.35 6.90
CA GLY A 346 -7.30 -5.83 7.48
C GLY A 346 -6.19 -6.17 6.47
N LEU A 347 -6.39 -5.91 5.17
CA LEU A 347 -5.44 -6.28 4.11
C LEU A 347 -4.12 -5.50 4.14
N HIS A 348 -4.03 -4.46 4.97
CA HIS A 348 -2.81 -3.68 5.21
C HIS A 348 -1.84 -4.35 6.19
N VAL A 349 -2.28 -5.37 6.93
CA VAL A 349 -1.48 -6.05 7.98
C VAL A 349 -1.52 -7.58 7.85
N LEU A 350 -1.58 -8.11 6.63
CA LEU A 350 -1.57 -9.56 6.41
C LEU A 350 -0.34 -10.21 7.06
N GLU A 351 -0.56 -11.34 7.73
CA GLU A 351 0.49 -12.03 8.45
C GLU A 351 1.55 -12.63 7.52
N LYS A 352 2.79 -12.67 8.02
CA LYS A 352 3.89 -13.37 7.38
C LYS A 352 3.93 -14.80 7.90
N GLU A 353 3.16 -15.68 7.31
CA GLU A 353 3.24 -17.12 7.60
C GLU A 353 4.60 -17.69 7.19
N VAL A 354 5.12 -18.63 7.98
CA VAL A 354 6.38 -19.34 7.71
C VAL A 354 6.20 -20.81 8.08
N PRO A 355 6.17 -21.75 7.11
CA PRO A 355 6.26 -21.52 5.66
C PRO A 355 4.98 -20.88 5.09
N TYR A 356 5.13 -19.98 4.12
CA TYR A 356 4.01 -19.36 3.42
C TYR A 356 3.58 -20.23 2.23
N THR A 357 2.28 -20.51 2.12
CA THR A 357 1.69 -21.24 0.98
C THR A 357 0.84 -20.27 0.16
N PRO A 358 1.23 -19.93 -1.08
CA PRO A 358 0.45 -19.00 -1.90
C PRO A 358 -0.81 -19.67 -2.44
N THR A 359 -1.92 -18.92 -2.46
CA THR A 359 -3.16 -19.24 -3.16
C THR A 359 -3.54 -18.08 -4.07
N LEU A 360 -4.48 -18.30 -5.00
CA LEU A 360 -4.99 -17.20 -5.84
C LEU A 360 -5.52 -16.05 -4.98
N CYS A 361 -6.29 -16.39 -3.95
CA CYS A 361 -6.89 -15.42 -3.03
C CYS A 361 -5.84 -14.65 -2.24
N SER A 362 -4.88 -15.36 -1.60
CA SER A 362 -3.86 -14.72 -0.76
C SER A 362 -2.94 -13.80 -1.58
N GLU A 363 -2.54 -14.22 -2.77
CA GLU A 363 -1.71 -13.41 -3.67
C GLU A 363 -2.49 -12.23 -4.27
N ASN A 364 -3.78 -12.39 -4.59
CA ASN A 364 -4.62 -11.29 -5.01
C ASN A 364 -4.73 -10.21 -3.91
N ASN A 365 -4.93 -10.61 -2.66
CA ASN A 365 -5.01 -9.69 -1.52
C ASN A 365 -3.69 -8.92 -1.31
N ARG A 366 -2.53 -9.60 -1.41
CA ARG A 366 -1.20 -8.93 -1.36
C ARG A 366 -0.99 -7.97 -2.53
N ARG A 367 -1.45 -8.32 -3.74
CA ARG A 367 -1.37 -7.45 -4.92
C ARG A 367 -2.22 -6.19 -4.74
N LEU A 368 -3.46 -6.30 -4.27
CA LEU A 368 -4.33 -5.17 -3.99
C LEU A 368 -3.71 -4.23 -2.94
N ALA A 369 -3.22 -4.78 -1.83
CA ALA A 369 -2.55 -3.99 -0.80
C ALA A 369 -1.32 -3.25 -1.34
N ALA A 370 -0.51 -3.93 -2.15
CA ALA A 370 0.68 -3.34 -2.78
C ALA A 370 0.32 -2.20 -3.74
N GLN A 371 -0.72 -2.37 -4.56
CA GLN A 371 -1.17 -1.36 -5.52
C GLN A 371 -1.78 -0.14 -4.84
N ILE A 372 -2.66 -0.33 -3.85
CA ILE A 372 -3.28 0.76 -3.10
C ILE A 372 -2.22 1.55 -2.33
N PHE A 373 -1.27 0.87 -1.69
CA PHE A 373 -0.15 1.55 -1.04
C PHE A 373 0.68 2.38 -2.04
N ASN A 374 0.96 1.85 -3.23
CA ASN A 374 1.66 2.61 -4.26
C ASN A 374 0.87 3.85 -4.71
N SER A 375 -0.44 3.71 -4.94
CA SER A 375 -1.32 4.82 -5.30
C SER A 375 -1.37 5.90 -4.20
N ASP A 376 -1.31 5.52 -2.93
CA ASP A 376 -1.22 6.48 -1.82
C ASP A 376 0.02 7.37 -1.93
N LYS A 377 1.20 6.76 -2.12
CA LYS A 377 2.45 7.52 -2.25
C LYS A 377 2.52 8.33 -3.51
N PHE A 378 1.95 7.80 -4.58
CA PHE A 378 1.78 8.56 -5.81
C PHE A 378 0.98 9.84 -5.55
N CYS A 379 -0.23 9.74 -5.00
CA CYS A 379 -1.07 10.92 -4.76
C CYS A 379 -0.42 11.94 -3.81
N VAL A 380 0.34 11.48 -2.80
CA VAL A 380 1.12 12.35 -1.90
C VAL A 380 2.23 13.09 -2.65
N ALA A 381 2.95 12.41 -3.54
CA ALA A 381 4.03 13.03 -4.31
C ALA A 381 3.53 14.16 -5.22
N PHE A 382 2.32 14.01 -5.78
CA PHE A 382 1.72 15.01 -6.66
C PHE A 382 1.08 16.17 -5.92
N SER A 383 0.41 15.89 -4.79
CA SER A 383 -0.40 16.90 -4.11
C SER A 383 0.26 17.52 -2.89
N GLY A 384 1.38 16.97 -2.41
CA GLY A 384 2.03 17.31 -1.14
C GLY A 384 1.18 17.03 0.10
N ARG A 385 0.00 16.43 -0.03
CA ARG A 385 -0.89 16.12 1.09
C ARG A 385 -0.30 15.00 1.95
N PRO A 386 -0.62 14.95 3.27
CA PRO A 386 -0.18 13.84 4.10
C PRO A 386 -0.64 12.47 3.56
N PRO A 387 0.19 11.42 3.69
CA PRO A 387 -0.19 10.07 3.29
C PRO A 387 -1.34 9.52 4.14
N LEU A 388 -2.26 8.77 3.52
CA LEU A 388 -3.33 8.08 4.25
C LEU A 388 -2.85 6.76 4.86
N LEU A 389 -1.82 6.16 4.27
CA LEU A 389 -1.19 4.95 4.78
C LEU A 389 0.18 5.29 5.31
N ASN A 390 0.59 4.75 6.46
CA ASN A 390 1.99 4.81 6.87
C ASN A 390 2.63 3.43 6.79
N ARG A 391 3.84 3.30 6.21
CA ARG A 391 4.54 2.01 6.12
C ARG A 391 4.69 1.31 7.47
N ARG A 392 4.81 2.05 8.57
CA ARG A 392 4.92 1.46 9.93
C ARG A 392 3.66 0.71 10.35
N TYR A 393 2.51 1.07 9.77
CA TYR A 393 1.22 0.46 10.06
C TYR A 393 0.68 -0.38 8.89
N CYS A 394 1.38 -0.40 7.75
CA CYS A 394 1.06 -1.23 6.59
C CYS A 394 2.15 -2.30 6.40
N THR A 395 1.97 -3.45 7.07
CA THR A 395 2.96 -4.51 7.22
C THR A 395 2.76 -5.70 6.28
N THR A 396 1.74 -5.69 5.42
CA THR A 396 1.49 -6.74 4.44
C THR A 396 2.75 -7.07 3.60
N PRO A 397 3.17 -8.36 3.53
CA PRO A 397 4.30 -8.78 2.71
C PRO A 397 4.11 -8.47 1.23
N LEU A 398 5.22 -8.24 0.51
CA LEU A 398 5.22 -8.06 -0.94
C LEU A 398 4.68 -9.32 -1.64
N PRO A 399 3.83 -9.19 -2.69
CA PRO A 399 3.29 -10.32 -3.45
C PRO A 399 4.40 -11.09 -4.18
N LEU A 400 4.30 -12.41 -4.24
CA LEU A 400 5.28 -13.25 -4.93
C LEU A 400 5.22 -13.01 -6.45
N ASP A 401 6.37 -13.10 -7.11
CA ASP A 401 6.50 -12.86 -8.55
C ASP A 401 6.06 -14.08 -9.40
N LEU A 402 4.85 -14.57 -9.10
CA LEU A 402 4.21 -15.72 -9.72
C LEU A 402 3.42 -15.30 -10.96
N ARG A 403 3.47 -16.12 -12.01
CA ARG A 403 2.68 -15.86 -13.22
C ARG A 403 1.20 -16.02 -12.91
N GLU A 404 0.37 -15.25 -13.61
CA GLU A 404 -1.08 -15.35 -13.40
C GLU A 404 -1.64 -16.71 -13.83
N GLU A 405 -0.96 -17.42 -14.73
CA GLU A 405 -1.33 -18.78 -15.14
C GLU A 405 -1.03 -19.81 -14.05
N ASP A 406 0.03 -19.63 -13.28
CA ASP A 406 0.41 -20.53 -12.19
C ASP A 406 -0.59 -20.40 -11.02
N LEU A 407 -1.15 -19.20 -10.81
CA LEU A 407 -2.21 -18.96 -9.81
C LEU A 407 -3.56 -19.60 -10.17
N VAL A 408 -3.78 -20.00 -11.42
CA VAL A 408 -4.97 -20.74 -11.87
C VAL A 408 -4.68 -22.21 -12.21
N ALA A 409 -3.45 -22.66 -11.97
CA ALA A 409 -3.02 -24.03 -12.20
C ALA A 409 -3.41 -24.95 -11.03
N ASP A 410 -3.08 -26.23 -11.11
CA ASP A 410 -3.25 -27.13 -9.97
C ASP A 410 -2.28 -26.77 -8.82
N GLU A 411 -2.62 -27.21 -7.61
CA GLU A 411 -1.87 -26.92 -6.38
C GLU A 411 -0.39 -27.31 -6.48
N ALA A 412 -0.07 -28.43 -7.14
CA ALA A 412 1.31 -28.88 -7.30
C ALA A 412 2.12 -27.97 -8.24
N THR A 413 1.50 -27.51 -9.33
CA THR A 413 2.10 -26.53 -10.24
C THR A 413 2.36 -25.19 -9.54
N LEU A 414 1.39 -24.67 -8.78
CA LEU A 414 1.54 -23.42 -8.04
C LEU A 414 2.63 -23.52 -6.96
N LYS A 415 2.65 -24.61 -6.20
CA LYS A 415 3.65 -24.86 -5.18
C LYS A 415 5.07 -24.92 -5.78
N LYS A 416 5.24 -25.64 -6.88
CA LYS A 416 6.52 -25.69 -7.60
C LYS A 416 6.95 -24.30 -8.09
N ALA A 417 6.03 -23.53 -8.66
CA ALA A 417 6.31 -22.17 -9.11
C ALA A 417 6.78 -21.26 -7.96
N ALA A 418 6.23 -21.44 -6.75
CA ALA A 418 6.65 -20.73 -5.55
C ALA A 418 8.04 -21.18 -5.05
N GLU A 419 8.36 -22.47 -5.13
CA GLU A 419 9.68 -23.03 -4.77
C GLU A 419 10.80 -22.58 -5.74
N ASP A 420 10.45 -22.33 -7.00
CA ASP A 420 11.38 -21.87 -8.04
C ASP A 420 11.80 -20.37 -7.89
N LEU A 421 11.12 -19.61 -7.02
CA LEU A 421 11.45 -18.20 -6.74
C LEU A 421 12.75 -18.07 -5.94
N ASP A 422 13.40 -16.91 -6.00
CA ASP A 422 14.54 -16.60 -5.13
C ASP A 422 14.11 -16.37 -3.66
N GLU A 423 15.08 -16.22 -2.75
CA GLU A 423 14.81 -15.96 -1.31
C GLU A 423 14.01 -14.68 -1.06
N ARG A 424 13.99 -13.78 -2.04
CA ARG A 424 13.24 -12.52 -2.01
C ARG A 424 11.93 -12.63 -2.79
N GLY A 425 11.51 -13.81 -3.25
CA GLY A 425 10.25 -14.03 -3.96
C GLY A 425 10.20 -13.50 -5.40
N TRP A 426 11.35 -13.27 -6.04
CA TRP A 426 11.44 -12.91 -7.46
C TRP A 426 11.60 -14.12 -8.37
N ASN A 427 11.08 -14.03 -9.59
CA ASN A 427 11.33 -15.06 -10.59
C ASN A 427 12.80 -15.04 -11.02
N ARG A 428 13.40 -16.22 -11.18
CA ARG A 428 14.82 -16.36 -11.54
C ARG A 428 15.09 -16.31 -13.04
N GLN A 429 14.03 -16.40 -13.84
CA GLN A 429 14.09 -16.50 -15.30
C GLN A 429 14.17 -15.12 -15.98
N GLY A 430 14.06 -14.03 -15.22
CA GLY A 430 14.08 -12.66 -15.75
C GLY A 430 12.87 -12.30 -16.60
N VAL A 431 11.78 -13.08 -16.48
CA VAL A 431 10.50 -12.85 -17.14
C VAL A 431 9.78 -11.72 -16.40
N ILE A 432 9.16 -10.80 -17.14
CA ILE A 432 8.46 -9.66 -16.54
C ILE A 432 6.97 -9.95 -16.56
N ASN A 433 6.43 -10.31 -15.41
CA ASN A 433 5.01 -10.54 -15.18
C ASN A 433 4.32 -9.24 -14.74
N PRO A 434 2.98 -9.15 -14.84
CA PRO A 434 2.22 -8.02 -14.28
C PRO A 434 2.59 -7.76 -12.80
N VAL A 435 2.76 -8.82 -12.01
CA VAL A 435 3.13 -8.74 -10.59
C VAL A 435 4.56 -8.26 -10.35
N THR A 436 5.51 -8.53 -11.27
CA THR A 436 6.89 -8.02 -11.19
C THR A 436 6.89 -6.49 -11.02
N LEU A 437 6.02 -5.80 -11.77
CA LEU A 437 5.87 -4.35 -11.68
C LEU A 437 5.13 -3.88 -10.44
N ILE A 438 4.09 -4.61 -10.00
CA ILE A 438 3.40 -4.31 -8.74
C ILE A 438 4.40 -4.36 -7.58
N ARG A 439 5.22 -5.42 -7.55
CA ARG A 439 6.25 -5.63 -6.54
C ARG A 439 7.31 -4.52 -6.57
N ALA A 440 7.85 -4.20 -7.76
CA ALA A 440 8.83 -3.13 -7.92
C ALA A 440 8.28 -1.75 -7.51
N ARG A 441 7.05 -1.43 -7.91
CA ARG A 441 6.35 -0.19 -7.55
C ARG A 441 6.11 -0.08 -6.05
N ARG A 442 5.71 -1.16 -5.39
CA ARG A 442 5.54 -1.17 -3.94
C ARG A 442 6.86 -0.92 -3.18
N MET A 443 7.99 -1.37 -3.73
CA MET A 443 9.32 -1.06 -3.21
C MET A 443 9.70 0.40 -3.45
N LEU A 444 9.47 0.93 -4.66
CA LEU A 444 9.65 2.35 -4.97
C LEU A 444 8.81 3.26 -4.06
N ALA A 445 7.55 2.91 -3.83
CA ALA A 445 6.65 3.62 -2.92
C ALA A 445 7.17 3.61 -1.47
N ALA A 446 7.77 2.52 -1.01
CA ALA A 446 8.37 2.46 0.33
C ALA A 446 9.55 3.43 0.46
N ILE A 447 10.42 3.49 -0.56
CA ILE A 447 11.54 4.43 -0.60
C ILE A 447 11.02 5.87 -0.68
N LEU A 448 10.04 6.12 -1.55
CA LEU A 448 9.41 7.43 -1.72
C LEU A 448 8.82 7.96 -0.40
N GLU A 449 8.14 7.10 0.37
CA GLU A 449 7.64 7.47 1.69
C GLU A 449 8.77 7.82 2.67
N GLU A 450 9.89 7.07 2.68
CA GLU A 450 11.04 7.44 3.51
C GLU A 450 11.58 8.82 3.14
N VAL A 451 11.57 9.18 1.86
CA VAL A 451 11.95 10.53 1.48
C VAL A 451 10.91 11.57 1.90
N MET A 452 9.62 11.25 1.80
CA MET A 452 8.56 12.13 2.27
C MET A 452 8.63 12.33 3.78
N ASP A 453 8.90 11.30 4.57
CA ASP A 453 9.09 11.39 6.01
C ASP A 453 10.25 12.33 6.37
N VAL A 454 11.34 12.31 5.58
CA VAL A 454 12.46 13.25 5.75
C VAL A 454 12.07 14.67 5.31
N ALA A 455 11.43 14.81 4.15
CA ALA A 455 11.04 16.11 3.59
C ALA A 455 9.97 16.83 4.43
N LEU A 456 8.93 16.11 4.86
CA LEU A 456 7.84 16.62 5.70
C LEU A 456 8.23 16.72 7.18
N GLY A 457 9.29 16.02 7.61
CA GLY A 457 9.73 15.94 9.00
C GLY A 457 10.64 17.06 9.49
N CYS A 458 10.93 18.09 8.68
CA CYS A 458 11.83 19.22 9.00
C CYS A 458 13.08 18.83 9.80
N ARG A 459 13.85 17.86 9.30
CA ARG A 459 15.24 17.65 9.70
C ARG A 459 16.13 17.57 8.46
N VAL A 460 16.85 18.66 8.22
CA VAL A 460 17.89 18.80 7.19
C VAL A 460 18.90 17.64 7.29
N CYS A 461 19.47 17.26 6.14
CA CYS A 461 20.81 16.66 5.91
C CYS A 461 20.91 15.20 5.41
N ILE A 462 21.59 15.03 4.25
CA ILE A 462 22.45 13.90 3.80
C ILE A 462 21.75 12.57 3.48
N THR A 463 20.67 12.16 4.17
CA THR A 463 19.95 10.91 3.84
C THR A 463 19.03 11.04 2.63
N LEU A 464 18.61 12.27 2.31
CA LEU A 464 17.65 12.56 1.26
C LEU A 464 18.24 12.26 -0.14
N ASP A 465 19.51 12.61 -0.35
CA ASP A 465 20.19 12.40 -1.63
C ASP A 465 20.38 10.90 -1.94
N GLU A 466 20.64 10.09 -0.91
CA GLU A 466 20.79 8.63 -1.08
C GLU A 466 19.51 7.95 -1.51
N LEU A 467 18.42 8.27 -0.81
CA LEU A 467 17.10 7.72 -1.10
C LEU A 467 16.58 8.21 -2.46
N ARG A 468 16.79 9.48 -2.81
CA ARG A 468 16.37 10.04 -4.11
C ARG A 468 17.23 9.53 -5.26
N PHE A 469 18.54 9.37 -5.07
CA PHE A 469 19.42 8.75 -6.05
C PHE A 469 19.02 7.30 -6.31
N GLY A 470 18.72 6.53 -5.26
CA GLY A 470 18.18 5.17 -5.37
C GLY A 470 16.86 5.13 -6.13
N MET A 471 15.91 6.01 -5.79
CA MET A 471 14.62 6.10 -6.47
C MET A 471 14.77 6.48 -7.96
N LEU A 472 15.61 7.47 -8.28
CA LEU A 472 15.88 7.85 -9.67
C LEU A 472 16.55 6.71 -10.43
N THR A 473 17.59 6.09 -9.86
CA THR A 473 18.31 4.98 -10.51
C THR A 473 17.38 3.81 -10.83
N LEU A 474 16.50 3.43 -9.91
CA LEU A 474 15.51 2.38 -10.14
C LEU A 474 14.51 2.76 -11.24
N THR A 475 14.01 4.00 -11.23
CA THR A 475 13.11 4.53 -12.27
C THR A 475 13.78 4.57 -13.65
N LEU A 476 15.02 5.05 -13.73
CA LEU A 476 15.81 5.07 -14.96
C LEU A 476 16.09 3.65 -15.46
N THR A 477 16.37 2.69 -14.57
CA THR A 477 16.61 1.28 -14.95
C THR A 477 15.38 0.64 -15.61
N LEU A 478 14.18 0.93 -15.09
CA LEU A 478 12.94 0.47 -15.72
C LEU A 478 12.81 1.05 -17.14
N TRP A 479 13.18 2.32 -17.31
CA TRP A 479 13.09 3.01 -18.59
C TRP A 479 14.17 2.60 -19.60
N THR A 480 15.42 2.43 -19.20
CA THR A 480 16.49 2.03 -20.13
C THR A 480 16.23 0.67 -20.75
N HIS A 481 15.40 -0.14 -20.09
CA HIS A 481 14.93 -1.41 -20.60
C HIS A 481 13.55 -1.31 -21.27
N LYS A 482 12.98 -0.12 -21.50
CA LYS A 482 11.59 0.12 -21.96
C LYS A 482 11.19 -0.66 -23.20
N ASP A 483 12.13 -1.09 -24.03
CA ASP A 483 11.83 -1.89 -25.22
C ASP A 483 11.39 -3.32 -24.83
N ARG A 484 11.92 -3.85 -23.71
CA ARG A 484 11.37 -5.03 -23.02
C ARG A 484 9.97 -4.79 -22.47
N PHE A 485 9.57 -3.52 -22.37
CA PHE A 485 8.29 -3.03 -21.90
C PHE A 485 7.53 -2.27 -23.01
N ALA A 486 7.80 -2.54 -24.30
CA ALA A 486 7.25 -1.74 -25.42
C ALA A 486 5.72 -1.65 -25.38
N ALA A 487 5.07 -2.70 -24.87
CA ALA A 487 3.66 -2.76 -24.57
C ALA A 487 3.30 -2.16 -23.19
N MET A 488 4.00 -1.15 -22.66
CA MET A 488 3.71 -0.52 -21.34
C MET A 488 3.91 0.98 -21.33
N ARG A 489 3.95 1.63 -22.49
CA ARG A 489 4.28 3.05 -22.64
C ARG A 489 3.56 3.97 -21.62
N ARG A 490 2.25 3.81 -21.41
CA ARG A 490 1.46 4.64 -20.46
C ARG A 490 1.95 4.56 -19.00
N ASN A 491 2.59 3.46 -18.57
CA ASN A 491 3.14 3.33 -17.22
C ASN A 491 4.33 4.23 -16.96
N PHE A 492 5.08 4.49 -18.02
CA PHE A 492 6.32 5.24 -17.89
C PHE A 492 6.04 6.71 -17.64
N GLU A 493 4.93 7.25 -18.17
CA GLU A 493 4.44 8.61 -17.85
C GLU A 493 4.21 8.76 -16.34
N TRP A 494 3.53 7.78 -15.72
CA TRP A 494 3.25 7.76 -14.28
C TRP A 494 4.52 7.59 -13.44
N LEU A 495 5.38 6.64 -13.83
CA LEU A 495 6.65 6.39 -13.14
C LEU A 495 7.54 7.64 -13.17
N LEU A 496 7.55 8.32 -14.31
CA LEU A 496 8.32 9.53 -14.55
C LEU A 496 7.86 10.66 -13.61
N MET A 497 6.56 10.96 -13.62
CA MET A 497 6.04 12.07 -12.83
C MET A 497 5.98 11.80 -11.33
N ALA A 498 5.72 10.57 -10.90
CA ALA A 498 5.59 10.24 -9.48
C ALA A 498 6.92 10.06 -8.75
N HIS A 499 7.92 9.54 -9.46
CA HIS A 499 9.18 9.14 -8.84
C HIS A 499 10.36 9.88 -9.44
N ALA A 500 10.48 9.95 -10.76
CA ALA A 500 11.67 10.53 -11.37
C ALA A 500 11.71 12.06 -11.31
N ALA A 501 10.62 12.76 -11.61
CA ALA A 501 10.58 14.23 -11.58
C ALA A 501 10.87 14.80 -10.17
N PRO A 502 10.28 14.28 -9.07
CA PRO A 502 10.61 14.74 -7.72
C PRO A 502 12.06 14.44 -7.31
N ALA A 503 12.60 13.27 -7.69
CA ALA A 503 14.03 12.99 -7.45
C ALA A 503 14.94 13.90 -8.29
N GLY A 504 14.55 14.18 -9.54
CA GLY A 504 15.27 15.09 -10.42
C GLY A 504 15.37 16.49 -9.82
N GLY A 505 14.24 17.04 -9.33
CA GLY A 505 14.23 18.36 -8.71
C GLY A 505 15.17 18.49 -7.50
N ILE A 506 15.24 17.47 -6.65
CA ILE A 506 16.15 17.47 -5.50
C ILE A 506 17.61 17.34 -5.93
N LEU A 507 17.91 16.47 -6.88
CA LEU A 507 19.27 16.34 -7.40
C LEU A 507 19.73 17.60 -8.13
N CYS A 508 18.80 18.35 -8.75
CA CYS A 508 19.07 19.69 -9.26
C CYS A 508 19.45 20.65 -8.12
N LEU A 509 18.75 20.61 -6.98
CA LEU A 509 19.12 21.41 -5.81
C LEU A 509 20.50 21.03 -5.25
N GLU A 510 20.86 19.75 -5.22
CA GLU A 510 22.19 19.30 -4.80
C GLU A 510 23.29 19.75 -5.78
N LEU A 511 23.00 19.89 -7.08
CA LEU A 511 23.94 20.50 -8.02
C LEU A 511 24.10 22.01 -7.82
N LEU A 512 23.01 22.70 -7.51
CA LEU A 512 23.00 24.16 -7.28
C LEU A 512 23.58 24.54 -5.90
N ASN A 513 23.33 23.72 -4.88
CA ASN A 513 23.77 23.92 -3.50
C ASN A 513 24.44 22.64 -2.98
N PRO A 514 25.70 22.35 -3.35
CA PRO A 514 26.36 21.10 -3.01
C PRO A 514 26.53 20.92 -1.49
N THR A 515 26.05 19.80 -0.96
CA THR A 515 26.22 19.41 0.45
C THR A 515 27.44 18.52 0.67
N PHE A 516 28.05 18.00 -0.41
CA PHE A 516 29.28 17.21 -0.36
C PHE A 516 30.19 17.48 -1.58
N THR A 517 31.46 17.10 -1.44
CA THR A 517 32.46 17.20 -2.53
C THR A 517 33.01 15.81 -2.89
N GLY A 518 33.15 15.54 -4.18
CA GLY A 518 33.64 14.25 -4.67
C GLY A 518 32.59 13.14 -4.58
N LYS A 519 32.75 12.23 -3.62
CA LYS A 519 31.84 11.09 -3.39
C LYS A 519 30.99 11.35 -2.15
N HIS A 520 29.72 10.95 -2.19
CA HIS A 520 28.84 11.07 -1.03
C HIS A 520 29.41 10.25 0.15
N PRO A 521 29.37 10.78 1.40
CA PRO A 521 30.02 10.15 2.56
C PRO A 521 29.48 8.76 2.94
N ARG A 522 28.23 8.46 2.55
CA ARG A 522 27.51 7.23 2.96
C ARG A 522 27.18 6.31 1.78
N ASP A 523 27.14 6.81 0.55
CA ASP A 523 26.94 6.00 -0.66
C ASP A 523 27.95 6.42 -1.74
N PRO A 524 29.05 5.66 -1.92
CA PRO A 524 30.12 6.04 -2.83
C PRO A 524 29.71 6.00 -4.31
N ARG A 525 28.51 5.48 -4.64
CA ARG A 525 27.95 5.50 -6.01
C ARG A 525 27.44 6.90 -6.39
N ILE A 526 27.17 7.75 -5.41
CA ILE A 526 26.64 9.09 -5.62
C ILE A 526 27.81 10.06 -5.74
N THR A 527 28.00 10.59 -6.93
CA THR A 527 28.99 11.60 -7.26
C THR A 527 28.35 12.73 -8.05
N ARG A 528 28.98 13.89 -8.10
CA ARG A 528 28.53 14.99 -8.98
C ARG A 528 28.34 14.51 -10.43
N SER A 529 29.24 13.65 -10.93
CA SER A 529 29.14 13.11 -12.29
C SER A 529 27.96 12.15 -12.47
N SER A 530 27.68 11.28 -11.50
CA SER A 530 26.53 10.36 -11.59
C SER A 530 25.20 11.11 -11.51
N ILE A 531 25.14 12.18 -10.71
CA ILE A 531 23.97 13.06 -10.63
C ILE A 531 23.71 13.71 -11.99
N ILE A 532 24.73 14.32 -12.61
CA ILE A 532 24.63 14.94 -13.94
C ILE A 532 24.15 13.92 -14.97
N GLN A 533 24.77 12.73 -15.03
CA GLN A 533 24.38 11.67 -15.98
C GLN A 533 22.91 11.24 -15.82
N ASN A 534 22.46 11.03 -14.59
CA ASN A 534 21.08 10.63 -14.32
C ASN A 534 20.07 11.75 -14.68
N LEU A 535 20.40 13.01 -14.42
CA LEU A 535 19.57 14.16 -14.80
C LEU A 535 19.53 14.35 -16.32
N SER A 536 20.65 14.17 -17.02
CA SER A 536 20.70 14.22 -18.49
C SER A 536 19.83 13.13 -19.13
N LEU A 537 19.84 11.92 -18.58
CA LEU A 537 18.92 10.85 -18.99
C LEU A 537 17.46 11.24 -18.73
N LEU A 538 17.18 11.82 -17.56
CA LEU A 538 15.83 12.25 -17.18
C LEU A 538 15.24 13.30 -18.13
N VAL A 539 16.05 14.27 -18.60
CA VAL A 539 15.63 15.25 -19.62
C VAL A 539 15.12 14.56 -20.88
N GLY A 540 15.89 13.57 -21.39
CA GLY A 540 15.48 12.80 -22.56
C GLY A 540 14.21 11.97 -22.32
N PHE A 541 13.89 11.65 -21.06
CA PHE A 541 12.71 10.86 -20.71
C PHE A 541 11.47 11.73 -20.53
N LEU A 542 11.60 12.95 -20.01
CA LEU A 542 10.54 13.96 -19.96
C LEU A 542 10.10 14.39 -21.36
N ASP A 543 11.02 14.48 -22.32
CA ASP A 543 10.73 14.80 -23.72
C ASP A 543 9.91 13.74 -24.46
N TRP A 544 9.86 12.51 -23.93
CA TRP A 544 9.11 11.43 -24.54
C TRP A 544 7.60 11.52 -24.27
N VAL A 545 7.17 12.25 -23.23
CA VAL A 545 5.75 12.43 -22.89
C VAL A 545 5.12 13.45 -23.86
N ARG A 546 3.94 13.11 -24.41
CA ARG A 546 3.26 13.99 -25.37
C ARG A 546 2.63 15.19 -24.63
N PRO A 547 2.61 16.40 -25.24
CA PRO A 547 1.93 17.56 -24.65
C PRO A 547 0.44 17.32 -24.37
N SER A 548 -0.23 16.49 -25.18
CA SER A 548 -1.64 16.15 -25.00
C SER A 548 -1.92 15.10 -23.92
N ALA A 549 -0.90 14.60 -23.23
CA ALA A 549 -1.09 13.71 -22.08
C ALA A 549 -1.63 14.50 -20.88
N PRO A 550 -2.39 13.88 -19.95
CA PRO A 550 -2.94 14.57 -18.77
C PRO A 550 -1.91 15.34 -17.93
N ASN A 551 -0.64 14.90 -17.90
CA ASN A 551 0.46 15.55 -17.21
C ASN A 551 1.52 16.13 -18.19
N GLY A 552 1.14 16.41 -19.44
CA GLY A 552 2.07 16.82 -20.51
C GLY A 552 2.77 18.14 -20.22
N ASP A 553 2.02 19.15 -19.79
CA ASP A 553 2.56 20.47 -19.43
C ASP A 553 3.53 20.39 -18.25
N LEU A 554 3.16 19.63 -17.20
CA LEU A 554 4.03 19.38 -16.04
C LEU A 554 5.35 18.69 -16.41
N CYS A 555 5.33 17.75 -17.36
CA CYS A 555 6.55 17.10 -17.85
C CYS A 555 7.47 18.11 -18.55
N MET A 556 6.88 19.01 -19.33
CA MET A 556 7.62 20.03 -20.08
C MET A 556 8.27 21.03 -19.12
N ASP A 557 7.56 21.46 -18.09
CA ASP A 557 8.11 22.37 -17.07
C ASP A 557 9.29 21.73 -16.33
N CYS A 558 9.13 20.47 -15.88
CA CYS A 558 10.23 19.73 -15.24
C CYS A 558 11.46 19.63 -16.15
N LYS A 559 11.25 19.38 -17.45
CA LYS A 559 12.32 19.27 -18.44
C LYS A 559 13.09 20.58 -18.55
N VAL A 560 12.38 21.71 -18.72
CA VAL A 560 13.00 23.03 -18.87
C VAL A 560 13.84 23.39 -17.66
N ILE A 561 13.32 23.12 -16.45
CA ILE A 561 14.05 23.37 -15.20
C ILE A 561 15.33 22.54 -15.14
N ILE A 562 15.25 21.22 -15.35
CA ILE A 562 16.42 20.34 -15.27
C ILE A 562 17.47 20.71 -16.34
N GLN A 563 17.03 21.04 -17.56
CA GLN A 563 17.93 21.49 -18.63
C GLN A 563 18.70 22.75 -18.22
N ARG A 564 18.02 23.77 -17.69
CA ARG A 564 18.68 25.00 -17.23
C ARG A 564 19.68 24.75 -16.10
N VAL A 565 19.35 23.88 -15.14
CA VAL A 565 20.29 23.51 -14.07
C VAL A 565 21.51 22.80 -14.63
N LEU A 566 21.33 21.88 -15.57
CA LEU A 566 22.44 21.20 -16.25
C LEU A 566 23.30 22.19 -17.06
N ASP A 567 22.68 23.09 -17.82
CA ASP A 567 23.39 24.10 -18.61
C ASP A 567 24.22 25.01 -17.70
N HIS A 568 23.64 25.49 -16.60
CA HIS A 568 24.36 26.26 -15.60
C HIS A 568 25.54 25.47 -14.98
N THR A 569 25.30 24.21 -14.63
CA THR A 569 26.27 23.32 -13.98
C THR A 569 27.45 22.94 -14.89
N LEU A 570 27.21 22.83 -16.19
CA LEU A 570 28.17 22.37 -17.19
C LEU A 570 28.90 23.52 -17.91
N ASN A 571 28.19 24.62 -18.19
CA ASN A 571 28.74 25.75 -18.94
C ASN A 571 29.25 26.90 -18.04
N GLY A 572 28.90 26.91 -16.75
CA GLY A 572 29.19 28.02 -15.83
C GLY A 572 28.20 29.18 -15.97
N SER A 573 28.14 30.08 -14.98
CA SER A 573 27.28 31.27 -15.02
C SER A 573 27.71 32.23 -16.14
N VAL A 574 26.80 32.56 -17.05
CA VAL A 574 27.04 33.63 -18.04
C VAL A 574 26.84 35.02 -17.43
N ASP A 575 26.09 35.13 -16.33
CA ASP A 575 25.85 36.37 -15.59
C ASP A 575 26.08 36.18 -14.07
N ASP A 576 26.65 37.20 -13.42
CA ASP A 576 27.08 37.27 -12.01
C ASP A 576 25.90 37.30 -11.00
N ASP A 577 24.71 36.90 -11.42
CA ASP A 577 23.51 36.82 -10.58
C ASP A 577 23.43 35.48 -9.87
N SER A 578 22.96 35.50 -8.62
CA SER A 578 22.78 34.27 -7.85
C SER A 578 21.90 33.26 -8.62
N PRO A 579 22.19 31.95 -8.57
CA PRO A 579 21.44 30.93 -9.32
C PRO A 579 19.92 30.98 -9.10
N ARG A 580 19.49 31.46 -7.93
CA ARG A 580 18.08 31.68 -7.56
C ARG A 580 17.45 32.88 -8.28
N ALA A 581 18.20 33.97 -8.47
CA ALA A 581 17.70 35.20 -9.10
C ALA A 581 17.45 34.99 -10.61
N ALA A 582 18.33 34.26 -11.29
CA ALA A 582 18.17 33.90 -12.70
C ALA A 582 16.98 32.96 -12.96
N LEU A 583 16.65 32.08 -12.00
CA LEU A 583 15.48 31.22 -12.07
C LEU A 583 14.17 31.97 -11.75
N ALA A 584 14.19 32.94 -10.82
CA ALA A 584 13.02 33.75 -10.45
C ALA A 584 12.58 34.74 -11.55
N TYR A 585 13.51 35.31 -12.31
CA TYR A 585 13.20 36.26 -13.39
C TYR A 585 12.56 35.63 -14.63
N ALA A 586 12.64 34.30 -14.77
CA ALA A 586 12.27 33.59 -16.00
C ALA A 586 10.85 32.98 -15.98
N PHE A 587 10.09 33.13 -14.89
CA PHE A 587 8.71 32.64 -14.74
C PHE A 587 7.78 33.80 -14.32
N PRO A 588 7.14 34.53 -15.27
CA PRO A 588 6.26 35.67 -14.97
C PRO A 588 4.90 35.29 -14.38
N GLU A 589 4.51 34.02 -14.47
CA GLU A 589 3.30 33.44 -13.84
C GLU A 589 3.72 32.31 -12.88
N PRO A 590 3.03 32.12 -11.74
CA PRO A 590 3.32 31.02 -10.85
C PRO A 590 3.10 29.71 -11.61
N LEU A 591 4.16 28.90 -11.73
CA LEU A 591 4.03 27.50 -12.15
C LEU A 591 2.93 26.86 -11.29
N ASP A 592 1.99 26.17 -11.92
CA ASP A 592 0.96 25.38 -11.21
C ASP A 592 1.59 24.28 -10.34
N PHE A 593 2.89 24.02 -10.56
CA PHE A 593 3.78 23.30 -9.67
C PHE A 593 4.55 24.30 -8.79
N ASN A 594 3.93 24.73 -7.69
CA ASN A 594 4.61 25.57 -6.73
C ASN A 594 5.68 24.72 -6.00
N PHE A 595 6.97 24.91 -6.30
CA PHE A 595 8.04 24.36 -5.46
C PHE A 595 8.00 24.93 -4.03
N GLU A 596 7.24 26.01 -3.79
CA GLU A 596 6.88 26.48 -2.44
C GLU A 596 5.90 25.54 -1.70
N LEU A 597 5.47 24.42 -2.29
CA LEU A 597 4.81 23.35 -1.53
C LEU A 597 5.79 22.60 -0.59
N LEU A 598 7.11 22.86 -0.72
CA LEU A 598 8.10 22.56 0.32
C LEU A 598 8.26 23.71 1.34
N ASP A 599 7.79 24.92 1.00
CA ASP A 599 7.70 26.12 1.86
C ASP A 599 6.27 26.36 2.40
N THR A 600 5.38 25.36 2.44
CA THR A 600 4.01 25.50 3.00
C THR A 600 3.99 25.73 4.52
N PHE A 601 5.14 26.04 5.10
CA PHE A 601 5.39 26.31 6.50
C PHE A 601 6.09 27.66 6.72
N ASP A 602 5.91 28.64 5.83
CA ASP A 602 6.39 30.02 6.06
C ASP A 602 5.87 30.65 7.37
N TRP A 603 4.79 30.12 7.95
CA TRP A 603 4.30 30.50 9.28
C TRP A 603 5.09 29.90 10.47
N LEU A 604 6.10 29.05 10.22
CA LEU A 604 7.04 28.51 11.21
C LEU A 604 8.35 29.30 11.29
N HIS A 605 8.58 30.28 10.41
CA HIS A 605 9.61 31.28 10.61
C HIS A 605 9.11 32.32 11.62
N THR A 606 9.33 32.05 12.92
CA THR A 606 9.38 33.16 13.88
C THR A 606 10.66 33.93 13.61
N ASP A 607 10.52 35.16 13.12
CA ASP A 607 11.59 36.15 13.02
C ASP A 607 12.41 36.18 14.32
N VAL A 608 13.65 35.68 14.26
CA VAL A 608 14.74 36.02 15.19
C VAL A 608 16.06 36.03 14.43
#